data_AF-A0A1H2BMQ3-F1
#
_entry.id   AF-A0A1H2BMQ3-F1
#
_cell.length_a   1.000
_cell.length_b   1.000
_cell.length_c   1.000
_cell.angle_alpha   90.00
_cell.angle_beta   90.00
_cell.angle_gamma   90.00
#
_symmetry.space_group_name_H-M   'P 1'
#
loop_
_entity.id
_entity.type
_entity.pdbx_description
1 polymer ?
#
loop_
_entity_poly.entity_id
_entity_poly.type
_entity_poly.pdbx_seq_one_letter_code
_entity_poly.pdbx_strand_id
1 'polypeptide(L)'
;MGSTGELFEGEPKVLPEPMARGSATYQLASDPAPSVRHLAGYEPFVEFCTGQGVEAAELAADPARLFRYLRDVAQDIAADAALKQAAGVFAGNALARARPDAEWTAYEGAPAMVGTDELRFEVGRLLDALREVDEATLQGFIAKVSEWAGDRPDAPMVQPQPASLPAARAYVRPVLPEATYYAEDGTVIPYGRRWGDGPPDTDSYSVTSHTERFAGLHLVARALINHLVAVYDVEVREDNAVAADLVVDVRDVVAPIRVTPRAAGAAPLTFVLTGFPGVVVHAGVLHDFPFPVCGCDACDETVLTEADRLERMVLSVVAGGYAERYPVGRRRWREYALTAFDGSGAESGKGEPGPIDEARLSEAEIQLRDVPGGWEPWPLRER
;
A
#
# COMPACT_ATOMS: atom_id res chain seq x y z
N MET A 1 -38.21 16.48 -17.91
CA MET A 1 -37.91 15.07 -17.60
C MET A 1 -36.48 14.83 -18.04
N GLY A 2 -35.51 15.10 -17.16
CA GLY A 2 -34.12 14.72 -17.41
C GLY A 2 -34.02 13.20 -17.24
N SER A 3 -33.39 12.53 -18.21
CA SER A 3 -33.08 11.11 -18.13
C SER A 3 -32.24 10.85 -16.87
N THR A 4 -32.57 9.83 -16.09
CA THR A 4 -31.77 9.36 -14.94
C THR A 4 -30.32 9.03 -15.31
N GLY A 5 -30.04 8.82 -16.61
CA GLY A 5 -28.71 8.59 -17.18
C GLY A 5 -27.83 9.83 -17.41
N GLU A 6 -28.27 11.05 -17.06
CA GLU A 6 -27.46 12.28 -17.24
C GLU A 6 -26.95 12.91 -15.92
N LEU A 7 -27.30 12.35 -14.76
CA LEU A 7 -26.95 12.93 -13.45
C LEU A 7 -25.47 12.73 -13.07
N PHE A 8 -24.90 11.60 -13.48
CA PHE A 8 -23.52 11.21 -13.18
C PHE A 8 -22.79 10.82 -14.46
N GLU A 9 -21.46 10.98 -14.48
CA GLU A 9 -20.67 10.75 -15.70
C GLU A 9 -20.52 9.25 -16.01
N GLY A 10 -20.78 8.88 -17.27
CA GLY A 10 -20.65 7.50 -17.75
C GLY A 10 -21.85 6.61 -17.45
N GLU A 11 -21.83 5.39 -17.97
CA GLU A 11 -22.91 4.43 -17.72
C GLU A 11 -22.87 3.94 -16.26
N PRO A 12 -24.00 3.97 -15.52
CA PRO A 12 -24.10 3.41 -14.19
C PRO A 12 -23.70 1.93 -14.18
N LYS A 13 -22.81 1.54 -13.27
CA LYS A 13 -22.31 0.17 -13.15
C LYS A 13 -22.88 -0.54 -11.92
N VAL A 14 -22.68 -1.86 -11.86
CA VAL A 14 -22.91 -2.64 -10.64
C VAL A 14 -21.74 -2.47 -9.66
N LEU A 15 -22.00 -2.77 -8.38
CA LEU A 15 -20.97 -2.74 -7.34
C LEU A 15 -19.79 -3.66 -7.74
N PRO A 16 -18.53 -3.22 -7.55
CA PRO A 16 -17.38 -4.09 -7.82
C PRO A 16 -17.44 -5.35 -6.95
N GLU A 17 -16.82 -6.43 -7.45
CA GLU A 17 -16.71 -7.67 -6.70
C GLU A 17 -16.03 -7.42 -5.34
N PRO A 18 -16.57 -7.98 -4.24
CA PRO A 18 -15.98 -7.78 -2.92
C PRO A 18 -14.54 -8.30 -2.86
N MET A 19 -13.64 -7.47 -2.33
CA MET A 19 -12.24 -7.83 -2.08
C MET A 19 -12.03 -8.25 -0.62
N ALA A 20 -11.16 -9.23 -0.39
CA ALA A 20 -10.77 -9.63 0.96
C ALA A 20 -10.06 -8.47 1.70
N ARG A 21 -10.34 -8.28 2.99
CA ARG A 21 -9.62 -7.31 3.82
C ARG A 21 -8.33 -7.91 4.37
N GLY A 22 -7.22 -7.20 4.19
CA GLY A 22 -5.97 -7.49 4.93
C GLY A 22 -5.13 -8.64 4.40
N SER A 23 -5.44 -9.21 3.24
CA SER A 23 -4.53 -10.12 2.53
C SER A 23 -3.75 -9.33 1.47
N ALA A 24 -2.44 -9.20 1.66
CA ALA A 24 -1.54 -8.92 0.54
C ALA A 24 -1.44 -10.21 -0.29
N THR A 25 -2.48 -10.50 -1.07
CA THR A 25 -2.43 -11.59 -2.03
C THR A 25 -1.59 -11.09 -3.20
N TYR A 26 -0.38 -11.63 -3.36
CA TYR A 26 0.40 -11.45 -4.59
C TYR A 26 -0.39 -12.08 -5.74
N GLN A 27 -1.29 -11.32 -6.35
CA GLN A 27 -1.88 -11.68 -7.63
C GLN A 27 -0.87 -11.36 -8.72
N LEU A 28 -0.47 -12.39 -9.48
CA LEU A 28 0.14 -12.20 -10.80
C LEU A 28 -0.72 -11.21 -11.57
N ALA A 29 -0.10 -10.16 -12.11
CA ALA A 29 -0.75 -9.03 -12.77
C ALA A 29 -1.85 -9.45 -13.77
N SER A 30 -3.06 -9.61 -13.26
CA SER A 30 -4.29 -9.43 -14.02
C SER A 30 -4.54 -7.92 -14.08
N ASP A 31 -4.98 -7.43 -15.25
CA ASP A 31 -5.41 -6.04 -15.37
C ASP A 31 -6.37 -5.72 -14.22
N PRO A 32 -6.10 -4.66 -13.42
CA PRO A 32 -6.98 -4.32 -12.32
C PRO A 32 -8.39 -4.11 -12.86
N ALA A 33 -9.38 -4.70 -12.19
CA ALA A 33 -10.76 -4.53 -12.56
C ALA A 33 -11.07 -3.02 -12.70
N PRO A 34 -11.81 -2.60 -13.73
CA PRO A 34 -12.00 -1.19 -14.00
C PRO A 34 -12.72 -0.52 -12.83
N SER A 35 -12.14 0.57 -12.31
CA SER A 35 -12.68 1.37 -11.21
C SER A 35 -14.14 1.73 -11.45
N VAL A 36 -14.99 1.57 -10.43
CA VAL A 36 -16.41 1.90 -10.48
C VAL A 36 -16.64 3.25 -9.81
N ARG A 37 -16.88 4.31 -10.60
CA ARG A 37 -17.16 5.66 -10.06
C ARG A 37 -18.63 5.90 -9.75
N HIS A 38 -19.54 5.37 -10.57
CA HIS A 38 -20.97 5.59 -10.40
C HIS A 38 -21.74 4.28 -10.46
N LEU A 39 -22.55 4.03 -9.44
CA LEU A 39 -23.40 2.85 -9.30
C LEU A 39 -24.81 3.10 -9.82
N ALA A 40 -25.45 2.06 -10.35
CA ALA A 40 -26.88 2.03 -10.62
C ALA A 40 -27.72 1.82 -9.34
N GLY A 41 -29.04 2.03 -9.40
CA GLY A 41 -29.95 1.75 -8.29
C GLY A 41 -30.33 2.98 -7.44
N TYR A 42 -30.00 4.19 -7.88
CA TYR A 42 -30.39 5.44 -7.23
C TYR A 42 -31.73 6.01 -7.73
N GLU A 43 -32.33 5.40 -8.75
CA GLU A 43 -33.56 5.86 -9.39
C GLU A 43 -34.73 6.07 -8.41
N PRO A 44 -34.99 5.17 -7.42
CA PRO A 44 -36.05 5.39 -6.43
C PRO A 44 -35.86 6.67 -5.60
N PHE A 45 -34.60 7.07 -5.35
CA PHE A 45 -34.32 8.31 -4.62
C PHE A 45 -34.53 9.56 -5.49
N VAL A 46 -34.28 9.46 -6.80
CA VAL A 46 -34.59 10.54 -7.76
C VAL A 46 -36.09 10.76 -7.87
N GLU A 47 -36.87 9.67 -7.92
CA GLU A 47 -38.34 9.73 -7.89
C GLU A 47 -38.85 10.37 -6.60
N PHE A 48 -38.27 9.98 -5.45
CA PHE A 48 -38.58 10.59 -4.15
C PHE A 48 -38.30 12.10 -4.14
N CYS A 49 -37.13 12.54 -4.62
CA CYS A 49 -36.80 13.97 -4.71
C CYS A 49 -37.81 14.73 -5.59
N THR A 50 -38.17 14.15 -6.74
CA THR A 50 -39.16 14.72 -7.66
C THR A 50 -40.52 14.86 -6.99
N GLY A 51 -40.95 13.85 -6.23
CA GLY A 51 -42.20 13.88 -5.45
C GLY A 51 -42.24 14.97 -4.39
N GLN A 52 -41.08 15.38 -3.86
CA GLN A 52 -40.93 16.48 -2.90
C GLN A 52 -40.67 17.84 -3.57
N GLY A 53 -40.66 17.90 -4.90
CA GLY A 53 -40.37 19.13 -5.65
C GLY A 53 -38.90 19.58 -5.60
N VAL A 54 -37.97 18.65 -5.35
CA VAL A 54 -36.52 18.91 -5.27
C VAL A 54 -35.82 18.37 -6.52
N GLU A 55 -35.01 19.21 -7.16
CA GLU A 55 -34.22 18.84 -8.34
C GLU A 55 -33.00 17.99 -7.95
N ALA A 56 -33.02 16.71 -8.30
CA ALA A 56 -31.93 15.78 -7.98
C ALA A 56 -30.58 16.23 -8.58
N ALA A 57 -30.58 16.89 -9.74
CA ALA A 57 -29.35 17.41 -10.36
C ALA A 57 -28.62 18.44 -9.47
N GLU A 58 -29.36 19.26 -8.73
CA GLU A 58 -28.78 20.24 -7.82
C GLU A 58 -28.15 19.57 -6.59
N LEU A 59 -28.76 18.47 -6.12
CA LEU A 59 -28.21 17.66 -5.03
C LEU A 59 -26.97 16.88 -5.48
N ALA A 60 -26.96 16.35 -6.70
CA ALA A 60 -25.82 15.63 -7.26
C ALA A 60 -24.59 16.54 -7.44
N ALA A 61 -24.80 17.82 -7.76
CA ALA A 61 -23.73 18.78 -8.00
C ALA A 61 -23.16 19.42 -6.71
N ASP A 62 -23.88 19.38 -5.60
CA ASP A 62 -23.50 20.03 -4.34
C ASP A 62 -23.68 19.07 -3.15
N PRO A 63 -22.60 18.38 -2.73
CA PRO A 63 -22.63 17.51 -1.55
C PRO A 63 -23.10 18.20 -0.28
N ALA A 64 -22.78 19.49 -0.09
CA ALA A 64 -23.21 20.23 1.10
C ALA A 64 -24.73 20.41 1.13
N ARG A 65 -25.33 20.71 -0.03
CA ARG A 65 -26.78 20.80 -0.17
C ARG A 65 -27.44 19.43 -0.01
N LEU A 66 -26.85 18.40 -0.60
CA LEU A 66 -27.31 17.02 -0.47
C LEU A 66 -27.36 16.57 1.00
N PHE A 67 -26.30 16.73 1.79
CA PHE A 67 -26.28 16.23 3.16
C PHE A 67 -27.25 16.98 4.08
N ARG A 68 -27.52 18.26 3.82
CA ARG A 68 -28.60 18.99 4.51
C ARG A 68 -29.97 18.41 4.16
N TYR A 69 -30.23 18.20 2.88
CA TYR A 69 -31.48 17.59 2.42
C TYR A 69 -31.68 16.19 3.02
N LEU A 70 -30.66 15.33 2.95
CA LEU A 70 -30.71 13.97 3.51
C LEU A 70 -31.00 13.98 5.02
N ARG A 71 -30.50 14.96 5.75
CA ARG A 71 -30.80 15.15 7.18
C ARG A 71 -32.27 15.53 7.40
N ASP A 72 -32.79 16.45 6.58
CA ASP A 72 -34.18 16.91 6.69
C ASP A 72 -35.19 15.79 6.41
N VAL A 73 -34.90 14.88 5.48
CA VAL A 73 -35.76 13.73 5.12
C VAL A 73 -35.33 12.41 5.78
N ALA A 74 -34.44 12.44 6.77
CA ALA A 74 -33.79 11.24 7.30
C ALA A 74 -34.78 10.21 7.89
N GLN A 75 -35.89 10.67 8.47
CA GLN A 75 -36.92 9.78 9.02
C GLN A 75 -37.71 9.06 7.92
N ASP A 76 -38.03 9.74 6.82
CA ASP A 76 -38.74 9.16 5.68
C ASP A 76 -37.87 8.11 4.98
N ILE A 77 -36.58 8.43 4.79
CA ILE A 77 -35.60 7.50 4.23
C ILE A 77 -35.44 6.27 5.14
N ALA A 78 -35.38 6.45 6.46
CA ALA A 78 -35.20 5.34 7.39
C ALA A 78 -36.41 4.38 7.46
N ALA A 79 -37.60 4.83 7.08
CA ALA A 79 -38.81 4.02 7.08
C ALA A 79 -38.90 3.03 5.90
N ASP A 80 -38.13 3.27 4.83
CA ASP A 80 -38.11 2.44 3.62
C ASP A 80 -36.68 1.99 3.29
N ALA A 81 -36.43 0.69 3.44
CA ALA A 81 -35.11 0.10 3.22
C ALA A 81 -34.62 0.25 1.76
N ALA A 82 -35.52 0.18 0.77
CA ALA A 82 -35.16 0.34 -0.64
C ALA A 82 -34.82 1.80 -0.94
N LEU A 83 -35.60 2.74 -0.40
CA LEU A 83 -35.30 4.16 -0.51
C LEU A 83 -33.99 4.53 0.18
N LYS A 84 -33.71 3.96 1.37
CA LYS A 84 -32.43 4.12 2.07
C LYS A 84 -31.25 3.63 1.24
N GLN A 85 -31.37 2.47 0.62
CA GLN A 85 -30.33 1.94 -0.26
C GLN A 85 -30.10 2.87 -1.46
N ALA A 86 -31.17 3.30 -2.14
CA ALA A 86 -31.09 4.21 -3.28
C ALA A 86 -30.49 5.58 -2.91
N ALA A 87 -30.86 6.14 -1.75
CA ALA A 87 -30.29 7.37 -1.22
C ALA A 87 -28.79 7.23 -0.92
N GLY A 88 -28.37 6.06 -0.42
CA GLY A 88 -26.96 5.77 -0.16
C GLY A 88 -26.15 5.71 -1.44
N VAL A 89 -26.68 5.06 -2.48
CA VAL A 89 -26.08 5.03 -3.82
C VAL A 89 -25.98 6.45 -4.41
N PHE A 90 -27.07 7.23 -4.34
CA PHE A 90 -27.07 8.60 -4.82
C PHE A 90 -26.02 9.46 -4.11
N ALA A 91 -25.95 9.37 -2.78
CA ALA A 91 -25.00 10.12 -2.00
C ALA A 91 -23.56 9.73 -2.31
N GLY A 92 -23.30 8.44 -2.51
CA GLY A 92 -21.96 8.01 -2.89
C GLY A 92 -21.58 8.45 -4.30
N ASN A 93 -22.50 8.41 -5.26
CA ASN A 93 -22.27 8.94 -6.61
C ASN A 93 -22.03 10.46 -6.60
N ALA A 94 -22.71 11.23 -5.74
CA ALA A 94 -22.46 12.65 -5.58
C ALA A 94 -21.06 12.94 -5.01
N LEU A 95 -20.59 12.12 -4.06
CA LEU A 95 -19.20 12.19 -3.56
C LEU A 95 -18.19 11.84 -4.66
N ALA A 96 -18.43 10.78 -5.43
CA ALA A 96 -17.57 10.37 -6.54
C ALA A 96 -17.54 11.40 -7.68
N ARG A 97 -18.64 12.11 -7.90
CA ARG A 97 -18.70 13.24 -8.84
C ARG A 97 -17.90 14.43 -8.33
N ALA A 98 -17.96 14.72 -7.04
CA ALA A 98 -17.27 15.85 -6.43
C ALA A 98 -15.75 15.68 -6.41
N ARG A 99 -15.23 14.44 -6.41
CA ARG A 99 -13.80 14.13 -6.40
C ARG A 99 -13.41 13.16 -7.53
N PRO A 100 -12.63 13.58 -8.55
CA PRO A 100 -12.37 12.77 -9.76
C PRO A 100 -11.71 11.41 -9.53
N ASP A 101 -10.88 11.28 -8.50
CA ASP A 101 -10.18 10.05 -8.10
C ASP A 101 -10.97 9.21 -7.08
N ALA A 102 -12.19 9.60 -6.72
CA ALA A 102 -13.03 8.82 -5.82
C ALA A 102 -13.77 7.69 -6.55
N GLU A 103 -13.79 6.51 -5.93
CA GLU A 103 -14.35 5.29 -6.48
C GLU A 103 -15.12 4.49 -5.42
N TRP A 104 -16.03 3.65 -5.88
CA TRP A 104 -16.72 2.67 -5.07
C TRP A 104 -15.84 1.45 -4.81
N THR A 105 -15.92 0.95 -3.59
CA THR A 105 -15.22 -0.26 -3.14
C THR A 105 -16.16 -1.10 -2.30
N ALA A 106 -16.05 -2.41 -2.45
CA ALA A 106 -16.75 -3.40 -1.66
C ALA A 106 -15.71 -4.34 -1.05
N TYR A 107 -15.85 -4.65 0.25
CA TYR A 107 -15.03 -5.66 0.88
C TYR A 107 -15.90 -6.82 1.34
N GLU A 108 -15.34 -8.03 1.36
CA GLU A 108 -16.03 -9.19 1.90
C GLU A 108 -16.51 -8.93 3.33
N GLY A 109 -17.80 -9.17 3.59
CA GLY A 109 -18.42 -8.97 4.88
C GLY A 109 -18.51 -7.50 5.35
N ALA A 110 -18.19 -6.52 4.51
CA ALA A 110 -18.28 -5.11 4.85
C ALA A 110 -19.26 -4.34 3.94
N PRO A 111 -19.86 -3.24 4.44
CA PRO A 111 -20.71 -2.38 3.62
C PRO A 111 -19.92 -1.70 2.49
N ALA A 112 -20.61 -1.36 1.40
CA ALA A 112 -20.03 -0.61 0.29
C ALA A 112 -19.58 0.78 0.73
N MET A 113 -18.43 1.21 0.23
CA MET A 113 -17.83 2.51 0.54
C MET A 113 -17.48 3.25 -0.74
N VAL A 114 -17.50 4.58 -0.67
CA VAL A 114 -17.01 5.45 -1.74
C VAL A 114 -15.95 6.41 -1.20
N GLY A 115 -14.95 6.73 -2.01
CA GLY A 115 -13.98 7.76 -1.66
C GLY A 115 -12.63 7.51 -2.29
N THR A 116 -11.61 8.10 -1.72
CA THR A 116 -10.21 7.92 -2.12
C THR A 116 -9.47 7.06 -1.10
N ASP A 117 -8.20 6.72 -1.37
CA ASP A 117 -7.36 6.02 -0.39
C ASP A 117 -7.13 6.82 0.90
N GLU A 118 -7.31 8.15 0.84
CA GLU A 118 -7.21 8.99 2.02
C GLU A 118 -8.47 8.89 2.89
N LEU A 119 -9.65 8.94 2.28
CA LEU A 119 -10.92 9.01 2.99
C LEU A 119 -11.99 8.25 2.23
N ARG A 120 -12.55 7.24 2.90
CA ARG A 120 -13.68 6.45 2.41
C ARG A 120 -14.90 6.65 3.31
N PHE A 121 -16.07 6.75 2.69
CA PHE A 121 -17.35 6.97 3.33
C PHE A 121 -18.21 5.71 3.23
N GLU A 122 -18.61 5.19 4.37
CA GLU A 122 -19.62 4.13 4.47
C GLU A 122 -21.01 4.76 4.35
N VAL A 123 -21.55 4.80 3.13
CA VAL A 123 -22.77 5.58 2.82
C VAL A 123 -23.99 5.16 3.65
N GLY A 124 -24.15 3.86 3.93
CA GLY A 124 -25.26 3.36 4.74
C GLY A 124 -25.21 3.87 6.18
N ARG A 125 -24.04 3.80 6.81
CA ARG A 125 -23.81 4.30 8.17
C ARG A 125 -23.87 5.82 8.24
N LEU A 126 -23.44 6.51 7.18
CA LEU A 126 -23.58 7.96 7.06
C LEU A 126 -25.06 8.38 7.12
N LEU A 127 -25.94 7.70 6.38
CA LEU A 127 -27.38 7.98 6.42
C LEU A 127 -27.98 7.73 7.81
N ASP A 128 -27.55 6.67 8.50
CA ASP A 128 -27.98 6.43 9.88
C ASP A 128 -27.52 7.52 10.84
N ALA A 129 -26.29 8.01 10.69
CA ALA A 129 -25.74 9.07 11.53
C ALA A 129 -26.45 10.42 11.33
N LEU A 130 -26.93 10.73 10.13
CA LEU A 130 -27.63 11.98 9.83
C LEU A 130 -28.96 12.16 10.58
N ARG A 131 -29.55 11.08 11.11
CA ARG A 131 -30.82 11.13 11.85
C ARG A 131 -30.72 11.85 13.18
N GLU A 132 -29.59 11.67 13.86
CA GLU A 132 -29.39 12.09 15.25
C GLU A 132 -28.39 13.25 15.37
N VAL A 133 -27.85 13.73 14.25
CA VAL A 133 -26.79 14.74 14.23
C VAL A 133 -27.33 16.15 14.47
N ASP A 134 -26.65 16.91 15.34
CA ASP A 134 -26.93 18.33 15.52
C ASP A 134 -26.38 19.18 14.36
N GLU A 135 -26.79 20.45 14.30
CA GLU A 135 -26.39 21.35 13.22
C GLU A 135 -24.87 21.60 13.21
N ALA A 136 -24.25 21.72 14.37
CA ALA A 136 -22.81 21.99 14.47
C ALA A 136 -21.98 20.83 13.92
N THR A 137 -22.35 19.60 14.24
CA THR A 137 -21.68 18.39 13.77
C THR A 137 -21.91 18.19 12.27
N LEU A 138 -23.12 18.46 11.76
CA LEU A 138 -23.41 18.43 10.32
C LEU A 138 -22.56 19.45 9.56
N GLN A 139 -22.45 20.69 10.05
CA GLN A 139 -21.63 21.73 9.42
C GLN A 139 -20.14 21.33 9.44
N GLY A 140 -19.65 20.77 10.54
CA GLY A 140 -18.29 20.24 10.63
C GLY A 140 -18.02 19.10 9.65
N PHE A 141 -18.99 18.19 9.46
CA PHE A 141 -18.92 17.13 8.45
C PHE A 141 -18.90 17.68 7.03
N ILE A 142 -19.82 18.61 6.70
CA ILE A 142 -19.88 19.26 5.39
C ILE A 142 -18.56 19.97 5.08
N ALA A 143 -18.00 20.72 6.04
CA ALA A 143 -16.72 21.40 5.85
C ALA A 143 -15.59 20.41 5.49
N LYS A 144 -15.52 19.26 6.17
CA LYS A 144 -14.55 18.20 5.86
C LYS A 144 -14.76 17.60 4.47
N VAL A 145 -16.00 17.35 4.07
CA VAL A 145 -16.30 16.82 2.73
C VAL A 145 -15.94 17.85 1.66
N SER A 146 -16.29 19.12 1.85
CA SER A 146 -15.98 20.19 0.89
C SER A 146 -14.47 20.40 0.76
N GLU A 147 -13.73 20.34 1.87
CA GLU A 147 -12.27 20.38 1.85
C GLU A 147 -11.68 19.19 1.07
N TRP A 148 -12.13 17.97 1.39
CA TRP A 148 -11.72 16.74 0.72
C TRP A 148 -12.05 16.74 -0.78
N ALA A 149 -13.22 17.23 -1.17
CA ALA A 149 -13.63 17.31 -2.58
C ALA A 149 -12.85 18.35 -3.38
N GLY A 150 -12.40 19.42 -2.72
CA GLY A 150 -11.56 20.46 -3.34
C GLY A 150 -10.09 20.09 -3.49
N ASP A 151 -9.65 18.99 -2.88
CA ASP A 151 -8.26 18.54 -2.97
C ASP A 151 -7.92 17.97 -4.34
N ARG A 152 -6.75 18.37 -4.83
CA ARG A 152 -6.22 17.80 -6.07
C ARG A 152 -5.67 16.40 -5.78
N PRO A 153 -5.90 15.43 -6.67
CA PRO A 153 -5.24 14.13 -6.58
C PRO A 153 -3.72 14.31 -6.57
N ASP A 154 -3.04 13.47 -5.80
CA ASP A 154 -1.59 13.40 -5.85
C ASP A 154 -1.14 12.99 -7.26
N ALA A 155 -0.01 13.53 -7.72
CA ALA A 155 0.58 13.08 -8.96
C ALA A 155 0.89 11.57 -8.87
N PRO A 156 0.70 10.79 -9.94
CA PRO A 156 1.05 9.37 -9.92
C PRO A 156 2.54 9.20 -9.57
N MET A 157 2.87 8.14 -8.84
CA MET A 157 4.26 7.79 -8.58
C MET A 157 4.95 7.42 -9.89
N VAL A 158 6.16 7.95 -10.10
CA VAL A 158 7.00 7.59 -11.24
C VAL A 158 7.45 6.15 -11.05
N GLN A 159 7.26 5.32 -12.07
CA GLN A 159 7.80 3.97 -12.10
C GLN A 159 9.20 4.02 -12.73
N PRO A 160 10.28 3.89 -11.93
CA PRO A 160 11.64 3.95 -12.44
C PRO A 160 11.95 2.72 -13.30
N GLN A 161 12.80 2.89 -14.31
CA GLN A 161 13.17 1.80 -15.22
C GLN A 161 14.58 1.31 -14.88
N PRO A 162 14.74 0.06 -14.40
CA PRO A 162 16.04 -0.47 -14.04
C PRO A 162 16.94 -0.65 -15.28
N ALA A 163 18.22 -0.32 -15.11
CA ALA A 163 19.26 -0.58 -16.09
C ALA A 163 19.63 -2.07 -16.11
N SER A 164 19.85 -2.63 -17.30
CA SER A 164 20.28 -4.02 -17.43
C SER A 164 21.75 -4.19 -17.07
N LEU A 165 22.05 -5.16 -16.21
CA LEU A 165 23.42 -5.58 -15.90
C LEU A 165 23.87 -6.71 -16.85
N PRO A 166 25.10 -6.69 -17.38
CA PRO A 166 25.61 -7.81 -18.18
C PRO A 166 25.65 -9.10 -17.37
N ALA A 167 25.24 -10.23 -17.96
CA ALA A 167 25.18 -11.53 -17.29
C ALA A 167 26.51 -11.99 -16.65
N ALA A 168 27.66 -11.59 -17.23
CA ALA A 168 28.98 -11.87 -16.68
C ALA A 168 29.27 -11.18 -15.32
N ARG A 169 28.44 -10.20 -14.95
CA ARG A 169 28.46 -9.51 -13.67
C ARG A 169 27.20 -9.80 -12.85
N ALA A 170 26.43 -10.83 -13.18
CA ALA A 170 25.23 -11.18 -12.41
C ALA A 170 25.60 -11.73 -11.03
N TYR A 171 24.76 -11.44 -10.05
CA TYR A 171 24.84 -12.05 -8.73
C TYR A 171 24.55 -13.56 -8.80
N VAL A 172 25.23 -14.33 -7.94
CA VAL A 172 25.03 -15.77 -7.81
C VAL A 172 24.75 -16.08 -6.34
N ARG A 173 23.57 -16.65 -6.07
CA ARG A 173 23.16 -17.04 -4.72
C ARG A 173 24.06 -18.13 -4.15
N PRO A 174 24.48 -18.04 -2.86
CA PRO A 174 25.13 -19.15 -2.19
C PRO A 174 24.18 -20.33 -2.01
N VAL A 175 24.71 -21.56 -2.00
CA VAL A 175 23.90 -22.73 -1.67
C VAL A 175 23.38 -22.60 -0.23
N LEU A 176 22.07 -22.66 -0.06
CA LEU A 176 21.43 -22.60 1.24
C LEU A 176 21.33 -24.00 1.86
N PRO A 177 21.52 -24.13 3.18
CA PRO A 177 21.34 -25.41 3.84
C PRO A 177 19.87 -25.83 3.78
N GLU A 178 19.62 -27.01 3.22
CA GLU A 178 18.32 -27.66 3.34
C GLU A 178 18.21 -28.33 4.71
N ALA A 179 17.13 -28.02 5.43
CA ALA A 179 16.83 -28.65 6.70
C ALA A 179 15.36 -29.10 6.72
N THR A 180 15.13 -30.25 7.34
CA THR A 180 13.78 -30.78 7.59
C THR A 180 13.35 -30.38 8.99
N TYR A 181 12.21 -29.72 9.09
CA TYR A 181 11.62 -29.28 10.36
C TYR A 181 10.54 -30.28 10.79
N TYR A 182 10.41 -30.47 12.10
CA TYR A 182 9.50 -31.45 12.69
C TYR A 182 8.65 -30.78 13.75
N ALA A 183 7.34 -31.03 13.72
CA ALA A 183 6.43 -30.63 14.78
C ALA A 183 6.68 -31.44 16.06
N GLU A 184 6.04 -31.05 17.16
CA GLU A 184 6.17 -31.73 18.47
C GLU A 184 5.80 -33.22 18.43
N ASP A 185 4.89 -33.60 17.53
CA ASP A 185 4.46 -35.00 17.32
C ASP A 185 5.41 -35.80 16.41
N GLY A 186 6.49 -35.19 15.92
CA GLY A 186 7.47 -35.79 15.03
C GLY A 186 7.06 -35.78 13.54
N THR A 187 5.94 -35.16 13.19
CA THR A 187 5.52 -34.99 11.80
C THR A 187 6.39 -33.94 11.10
N VAL A 188 6.79 -34.19 9.85
CA VAL A 188 7.54 -33.22 9.05
C VAL A 188 6.66 -32.00 8.74
N ILE A 189 7.17 -30.80 8.97
CA ILE A 189 6.52 -29.54 8.60
C ILE A 189 6.96 -29.16 7.17
N PRO A 190 6.08 -29.22 6.17
CA PRO A 190 6.44 -28.92 4.80
C PRO A 190 6.33 -27.41 4.54
N TYR A 191 7.20 -26.61 5.15
CA TYR A 191 7.18 -25.15 4.99
C TYR A 191 7.13 -24.73 3.51
N GLY A 192 6.31 -23.72 3.22
CA GLY A 192 5.96 -23.23 1.88
C GLY A 192 4.83 -24.01 1.20
N ARG A 193 4.39 -25.12 1.79
CA ARG A 193 3.27 -25.96 1.33
C ARG A 193 2.44 -26.51 2.49
N ARG A 194 2.56 -25.93 3.69
CA ARG A 194 1.95 -26.40 4.93
C ARG A 194 0.42 -26.41 4.84
N TRP A 195 -0.14 -25.40 4.18
CA TRP A 195 -1.59 -25.20 4.12
C TRP A 195 -2.25 -25.70 2.82
N GLY A 196 -1.46 -26.15 1.84
CA GLY A 196 -1.98 -26.52 0.52
C GLY A 196 -2.78 -25.38 -0.12
N ASP A 197 -4.00 -25.67 -0.56
CA ASP A 197 -4.93 -24.68 -1.12
C ASP A 197 -5.85 -24.05 -0.04
N GLY A 198 -5.72 -24.48 1.22
CA GLY A 198 -6.54 -24.01 2.34
C GLY A 198 -5.95 -22.79 3.05
N PRO A 199 -6.76 -22.05 3.83
CA PRO A 199 -6.24 -20.99 4.68
C PRO A 199 -5.37 -21.57 5.82
N PRO A 200 -4.43 -20.79 6.37
CA PRO A 200 -3.69 -21.19 7.56
C PRO A 200 -4.59 -21.46 8.76
N ASP A 201 -4.20 -22.41 9.62
CA ASP A 201 -4.88 -22.66 10.88
C ASP A 201 -4.86 -21.41 11.76
N THR A 202 -5.98 -21.07 12.40
CA THR A 202 -6.09 -19.84 13.20
C THR A 202 -5.08 -19.79 14.35
N ASP A 203 -4.74 -20.94 14.92
CA ASP A 203 -3.80 -21.06 16.05
C ASP A 203 -2.34 -20.92 15.61
N SER A 204 -2.06 -20.87 14.30
CA SER A 204 -0.71 -20.64 13.76
C SER A 204 -0.34 -19.15 13.64
N TYR A 205 -1.33 -18.26 13.74
CA TYR A 205 -1.09 -16.81 13.71
C TYR A 205 -0.37 -16.36 14.97
N SER A 206 0.64 -15.51 14.81
CA SER A 206 1.50 -15.00 15.90
C SER A 206 2.31 -16.06 16.64
N VAL A 207 2.28 -17.33 16.21
CA VAL A 207 3.15 -18.39 16.71
C VAL A 207 4.41 -18.43 15.86
N THR A 208 5.58 -18.49 16.49
CA THR A 208 6.88 -18.46 15.80
C THR A 208 7.72 -19.66 16.20
N SER A 209 7.64 -20.72 15.40
CA SER A 209 8.42 -21.95 15.57
C SER A 209 9.57 -21.97 14.55
N HIS A 210 10.61 -22.77 14.79
CA HIS A 210 11.69 -23.03 13.83
C HIS A 210 12.28 -21.79 13.16
N THR A 211 12.54 -20.74 13.95
CA THR A 211 13.06 -19.46 13.43
C THR A 211 14.41 -19.61 12.73
N GLU A 212 15.19 -20.63 13.13
CA GLU A 212 16.43 -21.04 12.47
C GLU A 212 16.26 -21.33 10.97
N ARG A 213 15.02 -21.56 10.50
CA ARG A 213 14.73 -21.71 9.08
C ARG A 213 15.16 -20.53 8.23
N PHE A 214 15.16 -19.32 8.80
CA PHE A 214 15.54 -18.11 8.08
C PHE A 214 17.06 -17.84 8.11
N ALA A 215 17.86 -18.61 8.84
CA ALA A 215 19.29 -18.34 9.02
C ALA A 215 20.11 -18.25 7.72
N GLY A 216 19.64 -18.87 6.63
CA GLY A 216 20.22 -18.71 5.30
C GLY A 216 20.17 -17.28 4.75
N LEU A 217 19.25 -16.42 5.22
CA LEU A 217 19.14 -15.02 4.80
C LEU A 217 20.40 -14.21 5.15
N HIS A 218 21.05 -14.51 6.28
CA HIS A 218 22.33 -13.87 6.61
C HIS A 218 23.42 -14.22 5.59
N LEU A 219 23.43 -15.45 5.06
CA LEU A 219 24.37 -15.88 4.02
C LEU A 219 24.10 -15.13 2.70
N VAL A 220 22.82 -15.00 2.32
CA VAL A 220 22.39 -14.27 1.12
C VAL A 220 22.74 -12.80 1.23
N ALA A 221 22.42 -12.14 2.34
CA ALA A 221 22.74 -10.74 2.55
C ALA A 221 24.26 -10.48 2.47
N ARG A 222 25.08 -11.31 3.09
CA ARG A 222 26.54 -11.17 2.99
C ARG A 222 27.05 -11.41 1.57
N ALA A 223 26.48 -12.38 0.85
CA ALA A 223 26.82 -12.63 -0.55
C ALA A 223 26.43 -11.45 -1.45
N LEU A 224 25.25 -10.84 -1.24
CA LEU A 224 24.81 -9.63 -1.92
C LEU A 224 25.77 -8.47 -1.64
N ILE A 225 26.10 -8.19 -0.37
CA ILE A 225 27.06 -7.12 -0.02
C ILE A 225 28.41 -7.35 -0.71
N ASN A 226 28.94 -8.58 -0.68
CA ASN A 226 30.19 -8.91 -1.35
C ASN A 226 30.11 -8.69 -2.87
N HIS A 227 28.99 -9.08 -3.47
CA HIS A 227 28.72 -8.82 -4.88
C HIS A 227 28.68 -7.32 -5.19
N LEU A 228 27.98 -6.53 -4.38
CA LEU A 228 27.86 -5.09 -4.56
C LEU A 228 29.24 -4.40 -4.52
N VAL A 229 30.08 -4.78 -3.55
CA VAL A 229 31.46 -4.28 -3.42
C VAL A 229 32.34 -4.65 -4.61
N ALA A 230 32.13 -5.84 -5.18
CA ALA A 230 32.92 -6.32 -6.30
C ALA A 230 32.53 -5.64 -7.63
N VAL A 231 31.25 -5.32 -7.82
CA VAL A 231 30.70 -4.87 -9.11
C VAL A 231 30.54 -3.35 -9.22
N TYR A 232 30.20 -2.69 -8.12
CA TYR A 232 29.84 -1.27 -8.08
C TYR A 232 30.90 -0.42 -7.38
N ASP A 233 30.93 0.87 -7.68
CA ASP A 233 31.78 1.85 -7.02
C ASP A 233 31.09 2.37 -5.75
N VAL A 234 31.44 1.71 -4.63
CA VAL A 234 30.75 1.87 -3.34
C VAL A 234 31.73 1.93 -2.19
N GLU A 235 31.29 2.53 -1.09
CA GLU A 235 31.92 2.46 0.22
C GLU A 235 31.07 1.60 1.17
N VAL A 236 31.73 0.85 2.05
CA VAL A 236 31.07 0.01 3.05
C VAL A 236 31.46 0.45 4.45
N ARG A 237 30.46 0.56 5.31
CA ARG A 237 30.62 0.82 6.75
C ARG A 237 29.84 -0.23 7.55
N GLU A 238 30.55 -0.95 8.41
CA GLU A 238 29.98 -1.93 9.34
C GLU A 238 30.23 -1.40 10.77
N ASP A 239 29.20 -0.78 11.34
CA ASP A 239 29.25 -0.09 12.63
C ASP A 239 27.84 0.04 13.20
N ASN A 240 27.66 -0.19 14.50
CA ASN A 240 26.36 -0.15 15.17
C ASN A 240 25.60 1.16 14.96
N ALA A 241 26.28 2.30 14.78
CA ALA A 241 25.57 3.55 14.53
C ALA A 241 24.87 3.61 13.17
N VAL A 242 25.18 2.74 12.19
CA VAL A 242 24.41 2.67 10.93
C VAL A 242 23.04 2.04 11.11
N ALA A 243 22.79 1.30 12.20
CA ALA A 243 21.45 0.79 12.49
C ALA A 243 20.42 1.91 12.71
N ALA A 244 20.88 3.13 13.04
CA ALA A 244 20.02 4.31 13.14
C ALA A 244 19.42 4.75 11.79
N ASP A 245 19.89 4.20 10.67
CA ASP A 245 19.25 4.38 9.36
C ASP A 245 17.88 3.72 9.30
N LEU A 246 17.62 2.66 10.08
CA LEU A 246 16.29 2.05 10.08
C LEU A 246 15.24 3.04 10.62
N VAL A 247 14.06 3.00 10.03
CA VAL A 247 12.85 3.66 10.56
C VAL A 247 12.16 2.74 11.56
N VAL A 248 12.13 1.44 11.29
CA VAL A 248 11.56 0.44 12.19
C VAL A 248 12.52 0.10 13.32
N ASP A 249 11.97 -0.03 14.53
CA ASP A 249 12.74 -0.46 15.69
C ASP A 249 13.02 -1.96 15.59
N VAL A 250 14.27 -2.31 15.30
CA VAL A 250 14.73 -3.69 15.18
C VAL A 250 15.40 -4.13 16.47
N ARG A 251 14.83 -5.18 17.07
CA ARG A 251 15.42 -5.84 18.23
C ARG A 251 16.53 -6.79 17.78
N ASP A 252 17.51 -6.98 18.66
CA ASP A 252 18.59 -7.95 18.49
C ASP A 252 19.37 -7.77 17.18
N VAL A 253 19.84 -6.54 16.93
CA VAL A 253 20.76 -6.23 15.84
C VAL A 253 22.03 -7.07 15.97
N VAL A 254 22.28 -7.93 14.98
CA VAL A 254 23.48 -8.78 14.90
C VAL A 254 24.60 -8.04 14.18
N ALA A 255 24.32 -7.49 13.00
CA ALA A 255 25.30 -6.77 12.20
C ALA A 255 24.62 -5.75 11.28
N PRO A 256 24.84 -4.45 11.49
CA PRO A 256 24.38 -3.41 10.58
C PRO A 256 25.52 -3.00 9.62
N ILE A 257 25.25 -3.09 8.31
CA ILE A 257 26.20 -2.80 7.23
C ILE A 257 25.57 -1.84 6.23
N ARG A 258 26.15 -0.64 6.10
CA ARG A 258 25.76 0.34 5.09
C ARG A 258 26.67 0.26 3.88
N VAL A 259 26.08 0.22 2.69
CA VAL A 259 26.74 0.27 1.39
C VAL A 259 26.27 1.55 0.68
N THR A 260 27.21 2.47 0.45
CA THR A 260 26.93 3.79 -0.11
C THR A 260 27.56 3.93 -1.49
N PRO A 261 26.78 4.14 -2.56
CA PRO A 261 27.34 4.41 -3.89
C PRO A 261 28.04 5.76 -3.93
N ARG A 262 29.09 5.90 -4.76
CA ARG A 262 29.79 7.19 -4.94
C ARG A 262 29.02 8.21 -5.78
N ALA A 263 27.89 7.82 -6.37
CA ALA A 263 26.97 8.73 -7.05
C ALA A 263 25.92 9.24 -6.05
N ALA A 264 25.84 10.57 -5.86
CA ALA A 264 24.90 11.18 -4.92
C ALA A 264 23.42 11.00 -5.30
N GLY A 265 23.13 10.74 -6.58
CA GLY A 265 21.79 10.47 -7.08
C GLY A 265 21.34 9.01 -6.92
N ALA A 266 22.17 8.12 -6.36
CA ALA A 266 21.87 6.69 -6.21
C ALA A 266 21.54 6.34 -4.74
N ALA A 267 20.53 5.51 -4.52
CA ALA A 267 20.06 5.15 -3.17
C ALA A 267 21.13 4.33 -2.43
N PRO A 268 21.59 4.73 -1.22
CA PRO A 268 22.34 3.83 -0.35
C PRO A 268 21.47 2.65 0.12
N LEU A 269 22.12 1.56 0.51
CA LEU A 269 21.49 0.40 1.13
C LEU A 269 22.11 0.12 2.49
N THR A 270 21.29 0.01 3.54
CA THR A 270 21.73 -0.44 4.86
C THR A 270 21.08 -1.78 5.19
N PHE A 271 21.91 -2.81 5.34
CA PHE A 271 21.52 -4.16 5.71
C PHE A 271 21.64 -4.31 7.22
N VAL A 272 20.59 -4.78 7.88
CA VAL A 272 20.59 -5.10 9.31
C VAL A 272 20.23 -6.57 9.46
N LEU A 273 21.22 -7.39 9.84
CA LEU A 273 21.02 -8.79 10.20
C LEU A 273 20.49 -8.85 11.64
N THR A 274 19.53 -9.73 11.92
CA THR A 274 18.77 -9.75 13.17
C THR A 274 18.87 -11.06 13.94
N GLY A 275 18.58 -11.05 15.25
CA GLY A 275 18.63 -12.24 16.11
C GLY A 275 17.52 -13.24 15.83
N PHE A 276 16.33 -12.75 15.47
CA PHE A 276 15.37 -13.53 14.67
C PHE A 276 15.95 -13.59 13.27
N PRO A 277 16.50 -14.71 12.78
CA PRO A 277 17.62 -14.69 11.82
C PRO A 277 17.17 -14.29 10.41
N GLY A 278 16.92 -12.99 10.23
CA GLY A 278 16.39 -12.33 9.06
C GLY A 278 17.20 -11.07 8.76
N VAL A 279 16.72 -10.30 7.79
CA VAL A 279 17.43 -9.14 7.26
C VAL A 279 16.43 -8.02 7.07
N VAL A 280 16.72 -6.84 7.61
CA VAL A 280 16.01 -5.60 7.27
C VAL A 280 16.93 -4.79 6.36
N VAL A 281 16.44 -4.42 5.18
CA VAL A 281 17.17 -3.55 4.25
C VAL A 281 16.51 -2.19 4.25
N HIS A 282 17.23 -1.17 4.69
CA HIS A 282 16.86 0.21 4.44
C HIS A 282 17.35 0.63 3.06
N ALA A 283 16.47 1.20 2.25
CA ALA A 283 16.81 1.72 0.93
C ALA A 283 16.57 3.23 0.87
N GLY A 284 17.56 3.95 0.36
CA GLY A 284 17.46 5.39 0.17
C GLY A 284 17.38 6.14 1.51
N VAL A 285 16.23 6.74 1.78
CA VAL A 285 16.05 7.65 2.94
C VAL A 285 14.93 7.27 3.92
N LEU A 286 13.85 6.62 3.46
CA LEU A 286 12.61 6.53 4.24
C LEU A 286 12.01 5.13 4.35
N HIS A 287 12.49 4.11 3.63
CA HIS A 287 11.83 2.80 3.60
C HIS A 287 12.72 1.65 4.05
N ASP A 288 12.11 0.80 4.88
CA ASP A 288 12.69 -0.45 5.35
C ASP A 288 11.93 -1.63 4.77
N PHE A 289 12.69 -2.65 4.37
CA PHE A 289 12.19 -3.86 3.75
C PHE A 289 12.63 -5.05 4.60
N PRO A 290 11.75 -5.62 5.44
CA PRO A 290 12.07 -6.76 6.28
C PRO A 290 11.90 -8.09 5.52
N PHE A 291 12.82 -9.02 5.78
CA PHE A 291 12.85 -10.38 5.25
C PHE A 291 13.13 -11.36 6.40
N PRO A 292 12.17 -12.19 6.83
CA PRO A 292 10.76 -12.18 6.42
C PRO A 292 9.99 -10.92 6.88
N VAL A 293 8.86 -10.63 6.24
CA VAL A 293 7.92 -9.60 6.73
C VAL A 293 7.22 -10.09 8.00
N CYS A 294 6.92 -11.39 8.06
CA CYS A 294 6.32 -12.02 9.22
C CYS A 294 6.91 -13.41 9.46
N GLY A 295 7.48 -13.61 10.65
CA GLY A 295 8.08 -14.89 11.02
C GLY A 295 7.09 -15.98 11.41
N CYS A 296 5.79 -15.69 11.48
CA CYS A 296 4.82 -16.60 12.07
C CYS A 296 4.59 -17.86 11.23
N ASP A 297 4.14 -18.91 11.89
CA ASP A 297 3.89 -20.21 11.28
C ASP A 297 2.73 -20.18 10.26
N ALA A 298 1.79 -19.23 10.38
CA ALA A 298 0.70 -19.03 9.43
C ALA A 298 1.19 -18.55 8.05
N CYS A 299 2.21 -17.69 8.00
CA CYS A 299 2.72 -17.13 6.76
C CYS A 299 3.42 -18.17 5.88
N ASP A 300 3.90 -19.26 6.49
CA ASP A 300 4.49 -20.41 5.79
C ASP A 300 5.68 -20.06 4.87
N GLU A 301 6.33 -18.91 5.13
CA GLU A 301 7.47 -18.44 4.33
C GLU A 301 8.69 -19.33 4.52
N THR A 302 9.45 -19.50 3.43
CA THR A 302 10.70 -20.28 3.40
C THR A 302 11.90 -19.36 3.24
N VAL A 303 13.08 -19.87 3.57
CA VAL A 303 14.34 -19.15 3.30
C VAL A 303 14.56 -18.87 1.81
N LEU A 304 14.06 -19.74 0.93
CA LEU A 304 14.22 -19.59 -0.52
C LEU A 304 13.34 -18.46 -1.05
N THR A 305 12.07 -18.43 -0.65
CA THR A 305 11.13 -17.38 -1.06
C THR A 305 11.58 -16.02 -0.54
N GLU A 306 12.05 -15.94 0.71
CA GLU A 306 12.57 -14.69 1.26
C GLU A 306 13.91 -14.28 0.65
N ALA A 307 14.78 -15.24 0.28
CA ALA A 307 16.00 -14.94 -0.47
C ALA A 307 15.68 -14.40 -1.87
N ASP A 308 14.69 -14.96 -2.57
CA ASP A 308 14.23 -14.45 -3.88
C ASP A 308 13.75 -12.99 -3.75
N ARG A 309 12.97 -12.68 -2.71
CA ARG A 309 12.47 -11.32 -2.46
C ARG A 309 13.58 -10.34 -2.09
N LEU A 310 14.49 -10.73 -1.18
CA LEU A 310 15.65 -9.92 -0.78
C LEU A 310 16.55 -9.60 -1.98
N GLU A 311 16.87 -10.61 -2.79
CA GLU A 311 17.72 -10.44 -3.98
C GLU A 311 17.05 -9.56 -5.03
N ARG A 312 15.77 -9.80 -5.33
CA ARG A 312 15.01 -8.95 -6.26
C ARG A 312 15.00 -7.51 -5.78
N MET A 313 14.73 -7.28 -4.50
CA MET A 313 14.69 -5.93 -3.94
C MET A 313 16.05 -5.22 -4.10
N VAL A 314 17.11 -5.82 -3.57
CA VAL A 314 18.46 -5.23 -3.60
C VAL A 314 18.93 -4.99 -5.03
N LEU A 315 18.80 -5.98 -5.92
CA LEU A 315 19.26 -5.88 -7.30
C LEU A 315 18.45 -4.85 -8.12
N SER A 316 17.17 -4.65 -7.79
CA SER A 316 16.33 -3.62 -8.42
C SER A 316 16.71 -2.22 -7.98
N VAL A 317 17.01 -2.01 -6.70
CA VAL A 317 17.49 -0.71 -6.21
C VAL A 317 18.81 -0.33 -6.88
N VAL A 318 19.79 -1.22 -6.89
CA VAL A 318 21.12 -0.90 -7.47
C VAL A 318 21.07 -0.75 -8.99
N ALA A 319 20.07 -1.33 -9.65
CA ALA A 319 19.79 -1.12 -11.06
C ALA A 319 19.08 0.21 -11.35
N GLY A 320 18.75 1.02 -10.35
CA GLY A 320 18.00 2.28 -10.53
C GLY A 320 16.50 2.06 -10.75
N GLY A 321 15.98 0.90 -10.36
CA GLY A 321 14.56 0.55 -10.40
C GLY A 321 13.81 0.99 -9.14
N TYR A 322 14.32 1.96 -8.37
CA TYR A 322 13.73 2.38 -7.09
C TYR A 322 13.48 3.90 -7.03
N ALA A 323 12.31 4.29 -6.54
CA ALA A 323 11.93 5.68 -6.35
C ALA A 323 11.26 5.88 -4.99
N GLU A 324 11.49 7.04 -4.38
CA GLU A 324 10.85 7.47 -3.13
C GLU A 324 10.31 8.88 -3.28
N ARG A 325 9.22 9.16 -2.57
CA ARG A 325 8.62 10.50 -2.53
C ARG A 325 8.16 10.84 -1.13
N TYR A 326 8.48 12.06 -0.73
CA TYR A 326 7.98 12.67 0.49
C TYR A 326 8.15 14.20 0.41
N PRO A 327 7.20 15.00 0.91
CA PRO A 327 5.87 14.60 1.38
C PRO A 327 4.89 14.35 0.22
N VAL A 328 3.96 13.42 0.40
CA VAL A 328 2.85 13.16 -0.53
C VAL A 328 1.53 13.59 0.10
N GLY A 329 0.77 14.42 -0.61
CA GLY A 329 -0.51 14.95 -0.17
C GLY A 329 -0.45 15.76 1.13
N ARG A 330 -1.63 16.14 1.64
CA ARG A 330 -1.77 16.90 2.89
C ARG A 330 -1.37 16.10 4.13
N ARG A 331 -1.49 14.78 4.05
CA ARG A 331 -1.08 13.87 5.13
C ARG A 331 0.43 13.68 5.22
N ARG A 332 1.20 14.28 4.30
CA ARG A 332 2.65 14.14 4.22
C ARG A 332 3.05 12.67 4.27
N TRP A 333 2.39 11.84 3.46
CA TRP A 333 2.71 10.42 3.37
C TRP A 333 4.07 10.23 2.71
N ARG A 334 4.74 9.14 3.08
CA ARG A 334 5.89 8.61 2.33
C ARG A 334 5.37 7.58 1.33
N GLU A 335 6.04 7.51 0.20
CA GLU A 335 5.69 6.61 -0.88
C GLU A 335 6.93 6.08 -1.56
N TYR A 336 6.87 4.84 -2.05
CA TYR A 336 7.93 4.25 -2.87
C TYR A 336 7.35 3.49 -4.06
N ALA A 337 8.17 3.34 -5.09
CA ALA A 337 7.96 2.42 -6.20
C ALA A 337 9.24 1.62 -6.47
N LEU A 338 9.07 0.36 -6.85
CA LEU A 338 10.14 -0.56 -7.18
C LEU A 338 9.78 -1.36 -8.42
N THR A 339 10.57 -1.22 -9.48
CA THR A 339 10.46 -2.03 -10.70
C THR A 339 11.54 -3.11 -10.70
N ALA A 340 11.14 -4.36 -10.86
CA ALA A 340 12.05 -5.50 -10.79
C ALA A 340 13.10 -5.46 -11.91
N PHE A 341 14.38 -5.63 -11.56
CA PHE A 341 15.50 -5.59 -12.51
C PHE A 341 15.43 -6.67 -13.62
N ASP A 342 14.74 -7.78 -13.35
CA ASP A 342 14.54 -8.91 -14.25
C ASP A 342 13.25 -8.81 -15.07
N GLY A 343 12.48 -7.72 -14.88
CA GLY A 343 11.19 -7.50 -15.53
C GLY A 343 10.05 -8.35 -14.97
N SER A 344 10.22 -9.00 -13.80
CA SER A 344 9.18 -9.86 -13.21
C SER A 344 7.94 -9.09 -12.75
N GLY A 345 8.02 -7.77 -12.63
CA GLY A 345 6.90 -6.91 -12.23
C GLY A 345 7.36 -5.61 -11.58
N ALA A 346 6.41 -4.93 -10.93
CA ALA A 346 6.66 -3.75 -10.12
C ALA A 346 5.82 -3.83 -8.83
N GLU A 347 6.29 -3.20 -7.77
CA GLU A 347 5.56 -3.00 -6.52
C GLU A 347 5.66 -1.54 -6.07
N SER A 348 4.72 -1.11 -5.24
CA SER A 348 4.72 0.23 -4.66
C SER A 348 4.04 0.20 -3.30
N GLY A 349 4.34 1.19 -2.47
CA GLY A 349 3.71 1.35 -1.16
C GLY A 349 3.60 2.82 -0.80
N LYS A 350 2.52 3.15 -0.10
CA LYS A 350 2.22 4.50 0.37
C LYS A 350 1.70 4.42 1.80
N GLY A 351 2.15 5.32 2.67
CA GLY A 351 1.65 5.35 4.04
C GLY A 351 2.19 6.49 4.87
N GLU A 352 1.74 6.55 6.11
CA GLU A 352 2.24 7.52 7.08
C GLU A 352 3.75 7.33 7.29
N PRO A 353 4.51 8.43 7.52
CA PRO A 353 5.94 8.35 7.77
C PRO A 353 6.30 7.51 9.01
N GLY A 354 5.34 7.22 9.89
CA GLY A 354 5.58 6.47 11.12
C GLY A 354 6.30 7.32 12.17
N PRO A 355 7.00 6.72 13.15
CA PRO A 355 7.65 7.43 14.26
C PRO A 355 9.00 8.06 13.84
N ILE A 356 9.10 8.64 12.63
CA ILE A 356 10.30 9.35 12.17
C ILE A 356 10.30 10.77 12.75
N ASP A 357 11.44 11.23 13.24
CA ASP A 357 11.57 12.59 13.73
C ASP A 357 11.47 13.64 12.60
N GLU A 358 11.00 14.84 12.95
CA GLU A 358 10.75 15.93 11.99
C GLU A 358 12.03 16.41 11.29
N ALA A 359 13.20 16.29 11.94
CA ALA A 359 14.47 16.72 11.34
C ALA A 359 14.86 15.75 10.20
N ARG A 360 14.74 14.45 10.43
CA ARG A 360 14.96 13.42 9.42
C ARG A 360 13.96 13.52 8.25
N LEU A 361 12.69 13.83 8.53
CA LEU A 361 11.70 14.09 7.47
C LEU A 361 12.02 15.34 6.65
N SER A 362 12.49 16.40 7.30
CA SER A 362 12.92 17.63 6.62
C SER A 362 14.15 17.38 5.73
N GLU A 363 15.11 16.59 6.20
CA GLU A 363 16.28 16.18 5.41
C GLU A 363 15.89 15.30 4.22
N ALA A 364 14.98 14.34 4.43
CA ALA A 364 14.45 13.51 3.34
C ALA A 364 13.71 14.34 2.29
N GLU A 365 12.90 15.33 2.69
CA GLU A 365 12.24 16.27 1.77
C GLU A 365 13.24 17.11 0.96
N ILE A 366 14.40 17.45 1.54
CA ILE A 366 15.47 18.13 0.79
C ILE A 366 16.09 17.17 -0.22
N GLN A 367 16.50 15.96 0.20
CA GLN A 367 17.20 15.01 -0.68
C GLN A 367 16.31 14.50 -1.82
N LEU A 368 15.04 14.17 -1.54
CA LEU A 368 14.13 13.62 -2.55
C LEU A 368 13.71 14.63 -3.61
N ARG A 369 13.90 15.93 -3.37
CA ARG A 369 13.71 16.95 -4.42
C ARG A 369 14.74 16.85 -5.54
N ASP A 370 15.92 16.29 -5.27
CA ASP A 370 17.00 16.15 -6.25
C ASP A 370 16.88 14.86 -7.08
N VAL A 371 16.00 13.93 -6.67
CA VAL A 371 15.74 12.65 -7.37
C VAL A 371 14.25 12.46 -7.74
N PRO A 372 13.60 13.43 -8.42
CA PRO A 372 12.15 13.38 -8.68
C PRO A 372 11.71 12.25 -9.63
N GLY A 373 12.65 11.69 -10.40
CA GLY A 373 12.43 10.53 -11.28
C GLY A 373 12.76 9.18 -10.64
N GLY A 374 13.14 9.18 -9.36
CA GLY A 374 13.71 8.03 -8.67
C GLY A 374 15.23 8.10 -8.58
N TRP A 375 15.78 7.12 -7.87
CA TRP A 375 17.21 6.99 -7.64
C TRP A 375 17.91 6.45 -8.89
N GLU A 376 19.08 7.01 -9.20
CA GLU A 376 19.93 6.58 -10.30
C GLU A 376 20.51 5.17 -10.07
N PRO A 377 20.79 4.42 -11.15
CA PRO A 377 21.53 3.17 -11.05
C PRO A 377 22.90 3.40 -10.41
N TRP A 378 23.35 2.42 -9.64
CA TRP A 378 24.66 2.48 -9.00
C TRP A 378 25.78 2.49 -10.04
N PRO A 379 26.80 3.35 -9.88
CA PRO A 379 27.92 3.39 -10.80
C PRO A 379 28.71 2.08 -10.73
N LEU A 380 29.07 1.53 -11.89
CA LEU A 380 29.92 0.35 -11.96
C LEU A 380 31.34 0.72 -11.55
N ARG A 381 32.01 -0.22 -10.89
CA ARG A 381 33.43 -0.09 -10.57
C ARG A 381 34.26 -0.08 -11.87
N GLU A 382 35.13 0.91 -12.02
CA GLU A 382 36.16 0.91 -13.06
C GLU A 382 37.14 -0.25 -12.81
N ARG A 383 37.57 -0.92 -13.90
CA ARG A 383 38.46 -2.09 -13.82
C ARG A 383 39.91 -1.71 -13.72
#